data_AF-A0A2K3J4U3-F1
#
_entry.id   AF-A0A2K3J4U3-F1
#
_cell.length_a   1.000
_cell.length_b   1.000
_cell.length_c   1.000
_cell.angle_alpha   90.00
_cell.angle_beta   90.00
_cell.angle_gamma   90.00
#
_symmetry.space_group_name_H-M   'P 1'
#
loop_
_entity.id
_entity.type
_entity.pdbx_description
1 polymer ?
#
loop_
_entity_poly.entity_id
_entity_poly.type
_entity_poly.pdbx_seq_one_letter_code
_entity_poly.pdbx_strand_id
1 'polypeptide(L)'
;MPRSRRLRTFIREYEESPRFEKLSFIPPFIILIVEGILLIHAITINVPDIMVVELTLILLVISIVEIILVSGEIHRHYKQNNFDKILTIRLDDFITNKKEINVKKIVTDFIEIRPEYKRYRNEVYHTTCQILQTHKEEALEKEIITKLETYIKRIKKADVDEIVAGFVDKYPKYRGYRNVIYEKTCKLKDINKNNNSN
;
A
#
# COMPACT_ATOMS: atom_id res chain seq x y z
N MET A 1 -6.86 31.55 -6.75
CA MET A 1 -7.75 31.50 -5.57
C MET A 1 -7.31 30.37 -4.62
N PRO A 2 -6.79 30.68 -3.42
CA PRO A 2 -6.20 29.70 -2.49
C PRO A 2 -7.21 28.86 -1.68
N ARG A 3 -8.50 29.22 -1.61
CA ARG A 3 -9.52 28.51 -0.79
C ARG A 3 -9.91 27.12 -1.33
N SER A 4 -9.92 26.91 -2.65
CA SER A 4 -10.27 25.61 -3.25
C SER A 4 -9.12 24.59 -3.23
N ARG A 5 -7.89 25.02 -2.94
CA ARG A 5 -6.71 24.13 -2.92
C ARG A 5 -6.81 23.13 -1.77
N ARG A 6 -7.23 23.55 -0.58
CA ARG A 6 -7.38 22.67 0.60
C ARG A 6 -8.47 21.64 0.40
N LEU A 7 -9.63 22.04 -0.12
CA LEU A 7 -10.74 21.12 -0.39
C LEU A 7 -10.37 20.10 -1.48
N ARG A 8 -9.72 20.55 -2.56
CA ARG A 8 -9.27 19.65 -3.64
C ARG A 8 -8.18 18.68 -3.15
N THR A 9 -7.27 19.14 -2.30
CA THR A 9 -6.30 18.27 -1.65
C THR A 9 -7.04 17.24 -0.81
N PHE A 10 -7.94 17.65 0.07
CA PHE A 10 -8.73 16.73 0.91
C PHE A 10 -9.54 15.69 0.12
N ILE A 11 -10.17 16.09 -0.98
CA ILE A 11 -10.89 15.15 -1.87
C ILE A 11 -9.94 14.10 -2.46
N ARG A 12 -8.74 14.51 -2.86
CA ARG A 12 -7.72 13.57 -3.36
C ARG A 12 -7.18 12.66 -2.25
N GLU A 13 -6.99 13.20 -1.05
CA GLU A 13 -6.58 12.43 0.14
C GLU A 13 -7.62 11.36 0.48
N TYR A 14 -8.90 11.73 0.42
CA TYR A 14 -10.03 10.82 0.61
C TYR A 14 -10.09 9.73 -0.48
N GLU A 15 -9.88 10.08 -1.74
CA GLU A 15 -9.91 9.13 -2.86
C GLU A 15 -8.81 8.05 -2.74
N GLU A 16 -7.67 8.41 -2.17
CA GLU A 16 -6.53 7.53 -1.95
C GLU A 16 -6.60 6.76 -0.61
N SER A 17 -7.57 7.04 0.27
CA SER A 17 -7.75 6.34 1.56
C SER A 17 -8.27 4.89 1.42
N PRO A 18 -7.93 4.00 2.37
CA PRO A 18 -8.46 2.65 2.47
C PRO A 18 -10.00 2.62 2.47
N ARG A 19 -10.60 1.55 1.92
CA ARG A 19 -12.06 1.40 1.81
C ARG A 19 -12.80 1.51 3.15
N PHE A 20 -12.17 1.09 4.25
CA PHE A 20 -12.75 1.18 5.59
C PHE A 20 -12.81 2.62 6.12
N GLU A 21 -11.79 3.44 5.86
CA GLU A 21 -11.79 4.86 6.24
C GLU A 21 -12.82 5.66 5.43
N LYS A 22 -13.02 5.31 4.16
CA LYS A 22 -14.11 5.88 3.33
C LYS A 22 -15.49 5.59 3.90
N LEU A 23 -15.69 4.41 4.47
CA LEU A 23 -16.97 4.00 5.05
C LEU A 23 -17.30 4.78 6.33
N SER A 24 -16.28 5.12 7.13
CA SER A 24 -16.42 5.93 8.35
C SER A 24 -16.96 7.34 8.10
N PHE A 25 -16.80 7.83 6.86
CA PHE A 25 -17.29 9.15 6.45
C PHE A 25 -18.78 9.18 6.14
N ILE A 26 -19.43 8.05 5.90
CA ILE A 26 -20.83 8.03 5.46
C ILE A 26 -21.78 8.40 6.61
N PRO A 27 -21.66 7.82 7.83
CA PRO A 27 -22.62 8.06 8.91
C PRO A 27 -22.70 9.54 9.37
N PRO A 28 -21.59 10.26 9.62
CA PRO A 28 -21.66 11.65 10.09
C PRO A 28 -22.39 12.59 9.11
N PHE A 29 -22.28 12.37 7.80
CA PHE A 29 -22.98 13.18 6.80
C PHE A 29 -24.47 12.84 6.71
N ILE A 30 -24.84 11.56 6.85
CA ILE A 30 -26.25 11.14 6.90
C ILE A 30 -26.92 11.75 8.14
N ILE A 31 -26.26 11.68 9.30
CA ILE A 31 -26.75 12.26 10.56
C ILE A 31 -26.95 13.77 10.39
N LEU A 32 -25.96 14.48 9.85
CA LEU A 32 -26.06 15.93 9.62
C LEU A 32 -27.21 16.31 8.67
N ILE A 33 -27.47 15.51 7.62
CA ILE A 33 -28.61 15.74 6.72
C ILE A 33 -29.94 15.56 7.46
N VAL A 34 -30.07 14.50 8.25
CA VAL A 34 -31.28 14.23 9.04
C VAL A 34 -31.51 15.33 10.07
N GLU A 35 -30.47 15.75 10.80
CA GLU A 35 -30.53 16.86 11.76
C GLU A 35 -30.92 18.18 11.09
N GLY A 36 -30.38 18.47 9.90
CA GLY A 36 -30.75 19.64 9.13
C GLY A 36 -32.23 19.64 8.73
N ILE A 37 -32.77 18.50 8.29
CA ILE A 37 -34.19 18.34 7.97
C ILE A 37 -35.06 18.55 9.23
N LEU A 38 -34.66 17.96 10.36
CA LEU A 38 -35.36 18.10 11.64
C LEU A 38 -35.36 19.55 12.13
N LEU A 39 -34.24 20.25 12.00
CA LEU A 39 -34.12 21.65 12.39
C LEU A 39 -34.98 22.56 11.50
N ILE A 40 -34.97 22.35 10.17
CA ILE A 40 -35.84 23.09 9.23
C ILE A 40 -37.31 22.84 9.59
N HIS A 41 -37.69 21.59 9.86
CA HIS A 41 -39.05 21.24 10.23
C HIS A 41 -39.47 21.88 11.57
N ALA A 42 -38.60 21.83 12.58
CA ALA A 42 -38.87 22.40 13.90
C ALA A 42 -39.07 23.93 13.87
N ILE A 43 -38.35 24.64 12.98
CA ILE A 43 -38.43 26.10 12.83
C ILE A 43 -39.64 26.52 11.97
N THR A 44 -40.11 25.67 11.07
CA THR A 44 -41.22 25.98 10.14
C THR A 44 -42.61 25.69 10.70
N ILE A 45 -42.71 25.07 11.87
CA ILE A 45 -43.98 24.87 12.59
C ILE A 45 -44.48 26.20 13.17
N ASN A 46 -45.80 26.44 13.10
CA ASN A 46 -46.46 27.68 13.56
C ASN A 46 -46.23 28.01 15.04
N VAL A 47 -45.94 27.02 15.88
CA VAL A 47 -45.50 27.19 17.27
C VAL A 47 -44.24 26.34 17.45
N PRO A 48 -43.04 26.89 17.17
CA PRO A 48 -41.81 26.13 17.28
C PRO A 48 -41.58 25.73 18.74
N ASP A 49 -41.38 24.44 18.99
CA ASP A 49 -40.97 23.94 20.29
C ASP A 49 -39.49 24.30 20.49
N ILE A 50 -39.26 25.31 21.34
CA ILE A 50 -37.94 25.87 21.62
C ILE A 50 -36.99 24.79 22.15
N MET A 51 -37.49 23.83 22.94
CA MET A 51 -36.67 22.75 23.50
C MET A 51 -36.18 21.81 22.40
N VAL A 52 -37.03 21.50 21.41
CA VAL A 52 -36.67 20.68 20.26
C VAL A 52 -35.64 21.39 19.38
N VAL A 53 -35.80 22.70 19.16
CA VAL A 53 -34.85 23.52 18.39
C VAL A 53 -33.48 23.57 19.07
N GLU A 54 -33.43 23.77 20.39
CA GLU A 54 -32.16 23.78 21.13
C GLU A 54 -31.44 22.43 21.11
N LEU A 55 -32.17 21.33 21.34
CA LEU A 55 -31.60 19.98 21.32
C LEU A 55 -31.07 19.61 19.93
N THR A 56 -31.82 19.93 18.86
CA THR A 56 -31.38 19.68 17.48
C THR A 56 -30.18 20.54 17.10
N LEU A 57 -30.07 21.77 17.61
CA LEU A 57 -28.89 22.61 17.42
C LEU A 57 -27.64 22.04 18.11
N ILE A 58 -27.78 21.51 19.34
CA ILE A 58 -26.68 20.87 20.07
C ILE A 58 -26.20 19.63 19.30
N LEU A 59 -27.13 18.80 18.82
CA LEU A 59 -26.83 17.63 17.99
C LEU A 59 -26.08 18.02 16.71
N LEU A 60 -26.54 19.06 16.02
CA LEU A 60 -25.87 19.60 14.84
C LEU A 60 -24.41 20.00 15.11
N VAL A 61 -24.14 20.64 16.26
CA VAL A 61 -22.78 21.01 16.66
C VAL A 61 -21.92 19.77 16.91
N ILE A 62 -22.46 18.75 17.58
CA ILE A 62 -21.75 17.48 17.82
C ILE A 62 -21.40 16.81 16.49
N SER A 63 -22.34 16.72 15.56
CA SER A 63 -22.14 16.15 14.23
C SER A 63 -21.09 16.91 13.41
N ILE A 64 -21.06 18.24 13.49
CA ILE A 64 -20.01 19.05 12.85
C ILE A 64 -18.63 18.74 13.45
N VAL A 65 -18.54 18.63 14.79
CA VAL A 65 -17.28 18.29 15.47
C VAL A 65 -16.80 16.89 15.06
N GLU A 66 -17.71 15.92 14.97
CA GLU A 66 -17.41 14.56 14.52
C GLU A 66 -16.82 14.55 13.10
N ILE A 67 -17.43 15.28 12.17
CA ILE A 67 -16.90 15.42 10.80
C ILE A 67 -15.47 15.99 10.82
N ILE A 68 -15.19 16.98 11.67
CA ILE A 68 -13.84 17.57 11.79
C ILE A 68 -12.84 16.55 12.33
N LEU A 69 -13.22 15.77 13.35
CA LEU A 69 -12.35 14.76 13.96
C LEU A 69 -12.01 13.64 12.96
N VAL A 70 -13.02 13.07 12.30
CA VAL A 70 -12.83 12.02 11.28
C VAL A 70 -12.00 12.55 10.12
N SER A 71 -12.23 13.81 9.69
CA SER A 71 -11.40 14.46 8.67
C SER A 71 -9.93 14.58 9.09
N GLY A 72 -9.68 14.93 10.36
CA GLY A 72 -8.33 15.06 10.91
C GLY A 72 -7.60 13.72 11.00
N GLU A 73 -8.32 12.66 11.35
CA GLU A 73 -7.80 11.29 11.42
C GLU A 73 -7.38 10.78 10.03
N ILE A 74 -8.22 10.97 9.01
CA ILE A 74 -7.90 10.62 7.62
C ILE A 74 -6.69 11.41 7.13
N HIS A 75 -6.63 12.73 7.39
CA HIS A 75 -5.47 13.53 6.97
C HIS A 75 -4.17 13.00 7.59
N ARG A 76 -4.21 12.55 8.84
CA ARG A 76 -3.06 11.98 9.55
C ARG A 76 -2.66 10.63 8.96
N HIS A 77 -3.62 9.72 8.76
CA HIS A 77 -3.39 8.41 8.16
C HIS A 77 -2.89 8.52 6.72
N TYR A 78 -3.48 9.42 5.92
CA TYR A 78 -3.04 9.73 4.57
C TYR A 78 -1.60 10.24 4.55
N LYS A 79 -1.28 11.22 5.40
CA LYS A 79 0.07 11.79 5.46
C LYS A 79 1.13 10.76 5.84
N GLN A 80 0.80 9.84 6.74
CA GLN A 80 1.70 8.78 7.16
C GLN A 80 1.88 7.72 6.06
N ASN A 81 0.79 7.20 5.50
CA ASN A 81 0.85 6.18 4.44
C ASN A 81 1.46 6.72 3.14
N ASN A 82 1.20 7.99 2.80
CA ASN A 82 1.73 8.58 1.58
C ASN A 82 3.20 8.98 1.74
N PHE A 83 3.64 9.36 2.94
CA PHE A 83 5.06 9.56 3.21
C PHE A 83 5.84 8.27 2.98
N ASP A 84 5.40 7.15 3.55
CA ASP A 84 6.09 5.86 3.42
C ASP A 84 6.10 5.37 1.97
N LYS A 85 4.98 5.48 1.25
CA LYS A 85 4.89 5.12 -0.18
C LYS A 85 5.82 5.98 -1.04
N ILE A 86 5.77 7.31 -0.89
CA ILE A 86 6.60 8.23 -1.66
C ILE A 86 8.08 8.02 -1.34
N LEU A 87 8.41 7.82 -0.06
CA LEU A 87 9.77 7.52 0.38
C LEU A 87 10.27 6.23 -0.26
N THR A 88 9.47 5.17 -0.22
CA THR A 88 9.81 3.87 -0.82
C THR A 88 10.07 4.00 -2.32
N ILE A 89 9.15 4.61 -3.08
CA ILE A 89 9.31 4.79 -4.54
C ILE A 89 10.58 5.58 -4.85
N ARG A 90 10.80 6.71 -4.16
CA ARG A 90 11.98 7.55 -4.41
C ARG A 90 13.29 6.87 -4.03
N LEU A 91 13.31 6.12 -2.93
CA LEU A 91 14.48 5.35 -2.53
C LEU A 91 14.74 4.21 -3.50
N ASP A 92 13.69 3.55 -3.97
CA ASP A 92 13.80 2.45 -4.92
C ASP A 92 14.37 2.91 -6.27
N ASP A 93 13.83 4.01 -6.81
CA ASP A 93 14.39 4.68 -7.98
C ASP A 93 15.85 5.08 -7.77
N PHE A 94 16.17 5.61 -6.59
CA PHE A 94 17.54 6.02 -6.25
C PHE A 94 18.51 4.85 -6.18
N ILE A 95 18.10 3.74 -5.55
CA ILE A 95 18.88 2.52 -5.39
C ILE A 95 19.08 1.82 -6.74
N THR A 96 18.03 1.72 -7.56
CA THR A 96 18.09 1.07 -8.88
C THR A 96 19.10 1.74 -9.80
N ASN A 97 19.30 3.06 -9.66
CA ASN A 97 20.27 3.81 -10.43
C ASN A 97 21.72 3.72 -9.88
N LYS A 98 21.93 3.16 -8.69
CA LYS A 98 23.25 3.02 -8.06
C LYS A 98 23.76 1.59 -8.16
N LYS A 99 25.03 1.43 -8.55
CA LYS A 99 25.73 0.13 -8.54
C LYS A 99 26.16 -0.34 -7.15
N GLU A 100 26.15 0.54 -6.16
CA GLU A 100 26.73 0.27 -4.84
C GLU A 100 25.64 -0.02 -3.81
N ILE A 101 25.73 -1.17 -3.14
CA ILE A 101 24.67 -1.74 -2.27
C ILE A 101 24.86 -1.34 -0.79
N ASN A 102 25.78 -0.41 -0.49
CA ASN A 102 26.06 -0.05 0.90
C ASN A 102 24.95 0.86 1.47
N VAL A 103 24.13 0.29 2.38
CA VAL A 103 23.03 0.99 3.06
C VAL A 103 23.45 2.35 3.62
N LYS A 104 24.56 2.41 4.36
CA LYS A 104 24.99 3.64 5.04
C LYS A 104 25.31 4.74 4.02
N LYS A 105 25.93 4.36 2.91
CA LYS A 105 26.26 5.28 1.82
C LYS A 105 25.00 5.73 1.07
N ILE A 106 24.12 4.81 0.72
CA ILE A 106 22.83 5.09 0.09
C ILE A 106 22.03 6.10 0.92
N VAL A 107 21.90 5.86 2.23
CA VAL A 107 21.15 6.74 3.14
C VAL A 107 21.80 8.13 3.22
N THR A 108 23.13 8.20 3.28
CA THR A 108 23.85 9.48 3.36
C THR A 108 23.68 10.26 2.06
N ASP A 109 23.97 9.64 0.91
CA ASP A 109 23.85 10.25 -0.42
C ASP A 109 22.40 10.69 -0.70
N PHE A 110 21.41 9.87 -0.31
CA PHE A 110 20.00 10.21 -0.48
C PHE A 110 19.60 11.45 0.33
N ILE A 111 20.04 11.54 1.59
CA ILE A 111 19.75 12.70 2.47
C ILE A 111 20.48 13.95 1.99
N GLU A 112 21.68 13.83 1.43
CA GLU A 112 22.40 14.96 0.83
C GLU A 112 21.66 15.53 -0.39
N ILE A 113 21.11 14.66 -1.25
CA ILE A 113 20.33 15.07 -2.42
C ILE A 113 18.93 15.57 -2.03
N ARG A 114 18.35 15.00 -0.96
CA ARG A 114 17.00 15.30 -0.48
C ARG A 114 17.02 15.67 1.01
N PRO A 115 17.48 16.88 1.36
CA PRO A 115 17.62 17.32 2.75
C PRO A 115 16.29 17.39 3.50
N GLU A 116 15.15 17.41 2.80
CA GLU A 116 13.82 17.34 3.42
C GLU A 116 13.61 16.05 4.24
N TYR A 117 14.35 14.96 3.92
CA TYR A 117 14.29 13.69 4.66
C TYR A 117 15.30 13.60 5.81
N LYS A 118 16.10 14.65 6.06
CA LYS A 118 17.14 14.63 7.13
C LYS A 118 16.56 14.33 8.51
N ARG A 119 15.34 14.79 8.78
CA ARG A 119 14.62 14.54 10.04
C ARG A 119 14.07 13.12 10.17
N TYR A 120 14.00 12.39 9.06
CA TYR A 120 13.44 11.04 8.95
C TYR A 120 14.53 10.01 8.60
N ARG A 121 15.75 10.23 9.09
CA ARG A 121 16.93 9.42 8.72
C ARG A 121 16.77 7.95 9.09
N ASN A 122 16.07 7.66 10.19
CA ASN A 122 15.84 6.28 10.63
C ASN A 122 14.86 5.57 9.71
N GLU A 123 13.78 6.25 9.33
CA GLU A 123 12.78 5.76 8.36
C GLU A 123 13.46 5.50 7.01
N VAL A 124 14.26 6.44 6.51
CA VAL A 124 15.06 6.28 5.28
C VAL A 124 15.96 5.04 5.38
N TYR A 125 16.62 4.82 6.52
CA TYR A 125 17.48 3.66 6.74
C TYR A 125 16.69 2.34 6.69
N HIS A 126 15.58 2.25 7.43
CA HIS A 126 14.76 1.05 7.46
C HIS A 126 14.15 0.72 6.10
N THR A 127 13.60 1.72 5.41
CA THR A 127 13.07 1.55 4.05
C THR A 127 14.15 1.12 3.06
N THR A 128 15.36 1.68 3.17
CA THR A 128 16.51 1.25 2.35
C THR A 128 16.86 -0.23 2.58
N CYS A 129 16.91 -0.67 3.84
CA CYS A 129 17.15 -2.08 4.17
C CYS A 129 16.08 -3.00 3.58
N GLN A 130 14.80 -2.61 3.68
CA GLN A 130 13.69 -3.37 3.12
C GLN A 130 13.80 -3.50 1.60
N ILE A 131 14.01 -2.39 0.88
CA ILE A 131 14.14 -2.39 -0.58
C ILE A 131 15.30 -3.30 -1.03
N LEU A 132 16.46 -3.18 -0.38
CA LEU A 132 17.62 -4.01 -0.73
C LEU A 132 17.38 -5.50 -0.45
N GLN A 133 16.63 -5.83 0.60
CA GLN A 133 16.23 -7.20 0.86
C GLN A 133 15.30 -7.72 -0.24
N THR A 134 14.28 -6.94 -0.63
CA THR A 134 13.36 -7.28 -1.72
C THR A 134 14.11 -7.51 -3.04
N HIS A 135 15.03 -6.61 -3.42
CA HIS A 135 15.85 -6.77 -4.64
C HIS A 135 16.70 -8.04 -4.61
N LYS A 136 17.23 -8.39 -3.44
CA LYS A 136 18.03 -9.62 -3.27
C LYS A 136 17.16 -10.87 -3.41
N GLU A 137 15.96 -10.86 -2.84
CA GLU A 137 15.00 -11.95 -2.95
C GLU A 137 14.53 -12.14 -4.39
N GLU A 138 14.17 -11.05 -5.09
CA GLU A 138 13.79 -11.08 -6.50
C GLU A 138 14.92 -11.57 -7.42
N ALA A 139 16.17 -11.14 -7.16
CA ALA A 139 17.33 -11.61 -7.92
C ALA A 139 17.58 -13.11 -7.72
N LEU A 140 17.39 -13.61 -6.49
CA LEU A 140 17.49 -15.03 -6.18
C LEU A 140 16.37 -15.84 -6.84
N GLU A 141 15.13 -15.34 -6.82
CA GLU A 141 14.02 -15.98 -7.53
C GLU A 141 14.28 -16.07 -9.04
N LYS A 142 14.76 -14.98 -9.65
CA LYS A 142 15.15 -14.97 -11.08
C LYS A 142 16.24 -16.01 -11.36
N GLU A 143 17.27 -16.09 -10.52
CA GLU A 143 18.34 -17.11 -10.66
C GLU A 143 17.78 -18.53 -10.60
N ILE A 144 16.89 -18.81 -9.65
CA ILE A 144 16.24 -20.13 -9.51
C ILE A 144 15.43 -20.45 -10.77
N ILE A 145 14.60 -19.52 -11.25
CA ILE A 145 13.76 -19.72 -12.44
C ILE A 145 14.63 -20.02 -13.67
N THR A 146 15.67 -19.22 -13.93
CA THR A 146 16.54 -19.43 -15.10
C THR A 146 17.24 -20.81 -15.06
N LYS A 147 17.71 -21.23 -13.88
CA LYS A 147 18.32 -22.56 -13.73
C LYS A 147 17.30 -23.68 -13.85
N LEU A 148 16.10 -23.49 -13.29
CA LEU A 148 15.01 -24.45 -13.33
C LEU A 148 14.52 -24.67 -14.77
N GLU A 149 14.32 -23.59 -15.55
CA GLU A 149 13.99 -23.68 -16.98
C GLU A 149 15.07 -24.45 -17.77
N THR A 150 16.34 -24.14 -17.52
CA THR A 150 17.47 -24.84 -18.16
C THR A 150 17.50 -26.32 -17.78
N TYR A 151 17.15 -26.65 -16.54
CA TYR A 151 17.09 -28.02 -16.04
C TYR A 151 15.91 -28.79 -16.65
N ILE A 152 14.71 -28.21 -16.65
CA ILE A 152 13.49 -28.80 -17.25
C ILE A 152 13.69 -29.04 -18.75
N LYS A 153 14.30 -28.10 -19.49
CA LYS A 153 14.60 -28.29 -20.92
C LYS A 153 15.46 -29.53 -21.20
N ARG A 154 16.31 -29.93 -20.25
CA ARG A 154 17.19 -31.10 -20.39
C ARG A 154 16.50 -32.41 -20.01
N ILE A 155 15.42 -32.35 -19.24
CA ILE A 155 14.68 -33.53 -18.76
C ILE A 155 13.40 -33.67 -19.57
N LYS A 156 13.39 -34.60 -20.53
CA LYS A 156 12.18 -34.91 -21.30
C LYS A 156 11.28 -35.83 -20.47
N LYS A 157 10.07 -35.35 -20.16
CA LYS A 157 8.96 -36.06 -19.48
C LYS A 157 9.33 -36.60 -18.08
N ALA A 158 9.44 -35.71 -17.11
CA ALA A 158 9.46 -36.05 -15.69
C ALA A 158 8.26 -35.43 -14.97
N ASP A 159 7.84 -36.03 -13.86
CA ASP A 159 6.80 -35.45 -13.03
C ASP A 159 7.31 -34.23 -12.25
N VAL A 160 6.40 -33.36 -11.78
CA VAL A 160 6.76 -32.15 -11.03
C VAL A 160 7.61 -32.51 -9.80
N ASP A 161 7.23 -33.56 -9.07
CA ASP A 161 7.95 -33.98 -7.86
C ASP A 161 9.36 -34.50 -8.18
N GLU A 162 9.52 -35.22 -9.29
CA GLU A 162 10.83 -35.70 -9.77
C GLU A 162 11.74 -34.56 -10.20
N ILE A 163 11.18 -33.56 -10.89
CA ILE A 163 11.91 -32.36 -11.31
C ILE A 163 12.38 -31.58 -10.08
N VAL A 164 11.50 -31.39 -9.09
CA VAL A 164 11.83 -30.63 -7.87
C VAL A 164 12.88 -31.36 -7.05
N ALA A 165 12.73 -32.67 -6.84
CA ALA A 165 13.71 -33.48 -6.12
C ALA A 165 15.08 -33.47 -6.83
N GLY A 166 15.10 -33.75 -8.13
CA GLY A 166 16.33 -33.77 -8.93
C GLY A 166 17.00 -32.40 -9.03
N PHE A 167 16.22 -31.31 -9.07
CA PHE A 167 16.76 -29.95 -9.08
C PHE A 167 17.40 -29.60 -7.73
N VAL A 168 16.75 -29.92 -6.62
CA VAL A 168 17.27 -29.66 -5.26
C VAL A 168 18.52 -30.50 -4.98
N ASP A 169 18.58 -31.74 -5.46
CA ASP A 169 19.76 -32.60 -5.31
C ASP A 169 20.92 -32.10 -6.16
N LYS A 170 20.66 -31.61 -7.38
CA LYS A 170 21.68 -31.00 -8.24
C LYS A 170 22.15 -29.64 -7.75
N TYR A 171 21.28 -28.88 -7.08
CA TYR A 171 21.58 -27.56 -6.53
C TYR A 171 21.24 -27.47 -5.04
N PRO A 172 22.07 -28.06 -4.16
CA PRO A 172 21.80 -28.14 -2.72
C PRO A 172 21.58 -26.79 -2.04
N LYS A 173 22.19 -25.72 -2.59
CA LYS A 173 22.04 -24.33 -2.13
C LYS A 173 20.57 -23.88 -2.10
N TYR A 174 19.70 -24.44 -2.93
CA TYR A 174 18.29 -24.05 -2.99
C TYR A 174 17.33 -24.94 -2.19
N ARG A 175 17.85 -25.88 -1.39
CA ARG A 175 17.01 -26.81 -0.60
C ARG A 175 15.99 -26.10 0.31
N GLY A 176 16.35 -24.93 0.87
CA GLY A 176 15.44 -24.11 1.68
C GLY A 176 14.30 -23.44 0.90
N TYR A 177 14.36 -23.43 -0.44
CA TYR A 177 13.38 -22.79 -1.32
C TYR A 177 12.49 -23.80 -2.04
N ARG A 178 12.37 -25.03 -1.52
CA ARG A 178 11.64 -26.13 -2.17
C ARG A 178 10.20 -25.75 -2.55
N ASN A 179 9.49 -25.02 -1.69
CA ASN A 179 8.12 -24.59 -1.95
C ASN A 179 8.03 -23.62 -3.15
N VAL A 180 8.96 -22.66 -3.23
CA VAL A 180 9.06 -21.71 -4.35
C VAL A 180 9.38 -22.46 -5.64
N ILE A 181 10.33 -23.39 -5.59
CA ILE A 181 10.72 -24.22 -6.75
C ILE A 181 9.52 -25.05 -7.23
N TYR A 182 8.77 -25.68 -6.33
CA TYR A 182 7.58 -26.46 -6.64
C TYR A 182 6.52 -25.60 -7.35
N GLU A 183 6.13 -24.47 -6.74
CA GLU A 183 5.11 -23.57 -7.30
C GLU A 183 5.48 -23.10 -8.71
N LYS A 184 6.74 -22.71 -8.93
CA LYS A 184 7.21 -22.25 -10.24
C LYS A 184 7.32 -23.40 -11.24
N THR A 185 7.68 -24.61 -10.80
CA THR A 185 7.72 -25.81 -11.67
C THR A 185 6.33 -26.15 -12.21
N CYS A 186 5.29 -26.10 -11.35
CA CYS A 186 3.89 -26.27 -11.79
C CYS A 186 3.53 -25.26 -12.88
N LYS A 187 3.76 -23.97 -12.64
CA LYS A 187 3.47 -22.88 -13.59
C LYS A 187 4.18 -23.07 -14.94
N LEU A 188 5.46 -23.45 -14.93
CA LEU A 188 6.24 -23.68 -16.16
C LEU A 188 5.74 -24.91 -16.95
N LYS A 189 5.27 -25.96 -16.27
CA LYS A 189 4.74 -27.16 -16.92
C LYS A 189 3.37 -26.89 -17.54
N ASP A 190 2.51 -26.10 -16.89
CA ASP A 190 1.22 -25.67 -17.43
C ASP A 190 1.38 -24.83 -18.71
N ILE A 191 2.34 -23.90 -18.73
CA ILE A 191 2.66 -23.08 -19.91
C ILE A 191 3.15 -23.96 -21.08
N ASN A 192 4.05 -24.92 -20.80
CA ASN A 192 4.58 -25.82 -21.83
C ASN A 192 3.52 -26.83 -22.36
N LYS A 193 2.50 -27.16 -21.56
CA LYS A 193 1.38 -28.01 -22.00
C LYS A 193 0.45 -27.26 -22.95
N ASN A 194 0.17 -26.00 -22.66
CA ASN A 194 -0.67 -25.14 -23.51
C ASN A 194 0.02 -24.77 -24.83
N ASN A 195 1.34 -24.56 -24.84
CA ASN A 195 2.09 -24.25 -26.07
C ASN A 195 2.29 -25.44 -27.02
N ASN A 196 2.14 -26.68 -26.54
CA ASN A 196 2.21 -27.90 -27.37
C ASN A 196 0.83 -28.42 -27.83
N SER A 197 -0.25 -27.70 -27.50
CA SER A 197 -1.64 -28.05 -27.87
C SER A 197 -2.23 -27.12 -28.95
N ASN A 198 -1.42 -26.21 -29.50
CA ASN A 198 -1.66 -25.43 -30.71
C ASN A 198 -0.71 -25.87 -31.82
#